data_AF-A0A5M8QJG5-F1
#
_entry.id   AF-A0A5M8QJG5-F1
#
_cell.length_a   1.000
_cell.length_b   1.000
_cell.length_c   1.000
_cell.angle_alpha   90.00
_cell.angle_beta   90.00
_cell.angle_gamma   90.00
#
_symmetry.space_group_name_H-M   'P 1'
#
loop_
_entity.id
_entity.type
_entity.pdbx_description
1 polymer ?
#
loop_
_entity_poly.entity_id
_entity_poly.type
_entity_poly.pdbx_seq_one_letter_code
_entity_poly.pdbx_strand_id
1 'polypeptide(L)'
;MHDVLITFDELLALRMQLDEIITELESAGDRSSELEAAIGRPFGRGDLRDRAGDFESRWNDKRVDLARDMTKVRDHVQGVLEGFAEFDQEAALKLESSDAAA
;
A
#
# COMPACT_ATOMS: atom_id res chain seq x y z
N MET A 1 14.58 11.94 20.76
CA MET A 1 13.30 11.65 20.10
C MET A 1 12.87 12.95 19.47
N HIS A 2 12.80 13.02 18.15
CA HIS A 2 12.27 14.21 17.48
C HIS A 2 10.77 14.03 17.40
N ASP A 3 10.01 15.03 17.84
CA ASP A 3 8.56 15.01 17.74
C ASP A 3 8.17 15.19 16.27
N VAL A 4 7.28 14.33 15.78
CA VAL A 4 6.73 14.39 14.43
C VAL A 4 5.27 14.82 14.56
N LEU A 5 4.94 15.98 14.00
CA LEU A 5 3.58 16.51 13.96
C LEU A 5 2.98 16.16 12.59
N ILE A 6 1.90 15.39 12.59
CA ILE A 6 1.15 15.02 11.39
C ILE A 6 -0.31 15.35 11.64
N THR A 7 -0.95 16.03 10.70
CA THR A 7 -2.37 16.35 10.77
C THR A 7 -3.25 15.16 10.39
N PHE A 8 -4.51 15.19 10.83
CA PHE A 8 -5.48 14.15 10.46
C PHE A 8 -5.69 14.08 8.93
N ASP A 9 -5.77 15.22 8.26
CA ASP A 9 -5.93 15.31 6.81
C ASP A 9 -4.72 14.72 6.06
N GLU A 10 -3.49 14.94 6.56
CA GLU A 10 -2.29 14.32 5.98
C GLU A 10 -2.28 12.81 6.16
N LEU A 11 -2.74 12.29 7.31
CA LEU A 11 -2.87 10.85 7.53
C LEU A 11 -3.95 10.24 6.61
N LEU A 12 -5.06 10.95 6.39
CA LEU A 12 -6.10 10.52 5.47
C LEU A 12 -5.58 10.47 4.03
N ALA A 13 -4.88 11.51 3.59
CA ALA A 13 -4.26 11.57 2.27
C ALA A 13 -3.24 10.43 2.09
N LEU A 14 -2.40 10.19 3.09
CA LEU A 14 -1.43 9.09 3.08
C LEU A 14 -2.13 7.74 2.94
N ARG A 15 -3.20 7.49 3.69
CA ARG A 15 -3.97 6.24 3.59
C ARG A 15 -4.58 6.05 2.19
N MET A 16 -5.11 7.11 1.58
CA MET A 16 -5.62 7.05 0.20
C MET A 16 -4.52 6.75 -0.83
N GLN A 17 -3.36 7.39 -0.70
CA GLN A 17 -2.21 7.13 -1.58
C GLN A 17 -1.69 5.70 -1.44
N LEU A 18 -1.67 5.17 -0.21
CA LEU A 18 -1.30 3.78 0.03
C LEU A 18 -2.31 2.81 -0.61
N ASP A 19 -3.62 3.10 -0.51
CA ASP A 19 -4.67 2.30 -1.17
C ASP A 19 -4.45 2.25 -2.71
N GLU A 20 -4.08 3.37 -3.33
CA GLU A 20 -3.76 3.45 -4.76
C GLU A 20 -2.51 2.64 -5.12
N ILE A 21 -1.41 2.84 -4.39
CA ILE A 21 -0.15 2.13 -4.62
C ILE A 21 -0.33 0.62 -4.47
N ILE A 22 -1.03 0.17 -3.43
CA ILE A 22 -1.33 -1.26 -3.21
C ILE A 22 -2.11 -1.81 -4.41
N THR A 23 -3.15 -1.08 -4.86
CA THR A 23 -3.95 -1.47 -6.01
C THR A 23 -3.11 -1.60 -7.28
N GLU A 24 -2.19 -0.66 -7.54
CA GLU A 24 -1.28 -0.74 -8.69
C GLU A 24 -0.34 -1.96 -8.60
N LEU A 25 0.21 -2.23 -7.41
CA LEU A 25 1.10 -3.37 -7.19
C LEU A 25 0.37 -4.70 -7.35
N GLU A 26 -0.88 -4.80 -6.91
CA GLU A 26 -1.71 -6.01 -7.04
C GLU A 26 -2.24 -6.20 -8.47
N SER A 27 -2.55 -5.11 -9.16
CA SER A 27 -3.13 -5.11 -10.51
C SER A 27 -2.11 -5.26 -11.62
N ALA A 28 -0.83 -5.01 -11.35
CA ALA A 28 0.23 -5.30 -12.29
C ALA A 28 0.18 -6.80 -12.64
N GLY A 29 -0.20 -7.16 -13.87
CA GLY A 29 -0.20 -8.55 -14.31
C GLY A 29 1.22 -9.09 -14.50
N ASP A 30 1.36 -10.41 -14.51
CA ASP A 30 2.54 -11.09 -15.04
C ASP A 30 2.61 -10.82 -16.56
N ARG A 31 3.72 -10.24 -17.02
CA ARG A 31 4.00 -10.00 -18.45
C ARG A 31 5.19 -10.82 -18.94
N SER A 32 5.69 -11.74 -18.12
CA SER A 32 6.86 -12.58 -18.38
C SER A 32 6.68 -13.37 -19.65
N SER A 33 5.54 -14.06 -19.79
CA SER A 33 5.28 -14.91 -20.95
C SER A 33 5.29 -14.11 -22.26
N GLU A 34 4.70 -12.92 -22.28
CA GLU A 34 4.72 -12.03 -23.46
C GLU A 34 6.11 -11.48 -23.73
N LEU A 35 6.84 -11.06 -22.69
CA LEU A 35 8.19 -10.52 -22.80
C LEU A 35 9.18 -11.59 -23.29
N GLU A 36 9.14 -12.78 -22.70
CA GLU A 36 9.95 -13.93 -23.12
C GLU A 36 9.67 -14.34 -24.56
N ALA A 37 8.39 -14.35 -24.96
CA ALA A 37 7.99 -14.66 -26.32
C ALA A 37 8.48 -13.59 -27.32
N ALA A 38 8.40 -12.32 -26.95
CA ALA A 38 8.90 -11.21 -27.76
C ALA A 38 10.43 -11.26 -27.96
N ILE A 39 11.17 -11.71 -26.94
CA ILE A 39 12.62 -11.91 -27.03
C ILE A 39 12.96 -13.15 -27.87
N GLY A 40 12.29 -14.27 -27.62
CA GLY A 40 12.51 -15.53 -28.34
C GLY A 40 13.91 -16.11 -28.14
N ARG A 41 14.49 -16.67 -29.22
CA ARG A 41 15.84 -17.28 -29.23
C ARG A 41 16.62 -16.88 -30.49
N PRO A 42 17.00 -15.60 -30.65
CA PRO A 42 17.71 -15.14 -31.84
C PRO A 42 19.05 -15.88 -31.98
N PHE A 43 19.31 -16.42 -33.18
CA PHE A 43 20.49 -17.24 -33.46
C PHE A 43 20.67 -18.43 -32.50
N GLY A 44 19.58 -18.94 -31.93
CA GLY A 44 19.59 -20.02 -30.94
C GLY A 44 20.04 -19.60 -29.53
N ARG A 45 20.31 -18.31 -29.29
CA ARG A 45 20.74 -17.80 -27.98
C ARG A 45 19.54 -17.47 -27.12
N GLY A 46 19.41 -18.15 -25.98
CA GLY A 46 18.29 -17.97 -25.03
C GLY A 46 18.60 -17.05 -23.86
N ASP A 47 19.86 -16.68 -23.64
CA ASP A 47 20.30 -16.03 -22.38
C ASP A 47 19.53 -14.75 -22.03
N LEU A 48 19.14 -13.94 -23.03
CA LEU A 48 18.36 -12.73 -22.79
C LEU A 48 16.91 -13.05 -22.38
N ARG A 49 16.30 -14.06 -23.01
CA ARG A 49 14.96 -14.54 -22.66
C ARG A 49 14.97 -15.09 -21.25
N ASP A 50 15.92 -15.95 -20.93
CA ASP A 50 15.99 -16.63 -19.64
C ASP A 50 16.23 -15.58 -18.51
N ARG A 51 17.10 -14.58 -18.74
CA ARG A 51 17.27 -13.45 -17.81
C ARG A 51 16.02 -12.59 -17.65
N ALA A 52 15.22 -12.41 -18.69
CA ALA A 52 13.97 -11.67 -18.61
C ALA A 52 12.92 -12.43 -17.77
N GLY A 53 12.84 -13.75 -17.94
CA GLY A 53 12.00 -14.62 -17.10
C GLY A 53 12.43 -14.60 -15.63
N ASP A 54 13.74 -14.72 -15.37
CA ASP A 54 14.30 -14.64 -14.01
C ASP A 54 14.01 -13.28 -13.34
N PHE A 55 14.14 -12.20 -14.11
CA PHE A 55 13.82 -10.86 -13.61
C PHE A 55 12.34 -10.73 -13.27
N GLU A 56 11.45 -11.16 -14.15
CA GLU A 56 10.01 -11.02 -13.95
C GLU A 56 9.56 -11.85 -12.74
N SER A 57 10.01 -13.11 -12.62
CA SER A 57 9.66 -13.96 -11.49
C SER A 57 10.08 -13.33 -10.16
N ARG A 58 11.31 -12.82 -10.07
CA ARG A 58 11.80 -12.14 -8.87
C ARG A 58 11.08 -10.83 -8.61
N TRP A 59 10.71 -10.11 -9.66
CA TRP A 59 9.94 -8.88 -9.56
C TRP A 59 8.54 -9.16 -9.02
N ASN A 60 7.85 -10.20 -9.52
CA ASN A 60 6.55 -10.60 -9.04
C ASN A 60 6.58 -10.93 -7.54
N ASP A 61 7.55 -11.73 -7.08
CA ASP A 61 7.72 -12.04 -5.67
C ASP A 61 7.94 -10.77 -4.83
N LYS A 62 8.84 -9.89 -5.28
CA LYS A 62 9.16 -8.64 -4.57
C LYS A 62 8.01 -7.64 -4.57
N ARG A 63 7.20 -7.62 -5.64
CA ARG A 63 6.02 -6.79 -5.75
C ARG A 63 4.93 -7.23 -4.78
N VAL A 64 4.71 -8.55 -4.67
CA VAL A 64 3.77 -9.13 -3.68
C VAL A 64 4.24 -8.83 -2.25
N ASP A 65 5.54 -8.97 -1.98
CA ASP A 65 6.11 -8.60 -0.68
C ASP A 65 5.89 -7.11 -0.37
N LEU A 66 6.17 -6.23 -1.34
CA LEU A 66 6.00 -4.79 -1.20
C LEU A 66 4.54 -4.40 -0.97
N ALA A 67 3.60 -4.97 -1.73
CA ALA A 67 2.17 -4.74 -1.54
C ALA A 67 1.75 -5.10 -0.12
N ARG A 68 2.17 -6.28 0.37
CA ARG A 68 1.89 -6.73 1.75
C ARG A 68 2.42 -5.77 2.80
N ASP A 69 3.63 -5.27 2.64
CA ASP A 69 4.23 -4.34 3.60
C ASP A 69 3.57 -2.96 3.55
N MET A 70 3.17 -2.48 2.37
CA MET A 70 2.36 -1.27 2.23
C MET A 70 0.98 -1.41 2.86
N THR A 71 0.31 -2.56 2.72
CA THR A 71 -0.95 -2.86 3.41
C THR A 71 -0.81 -2.74 4.92
N LYS A 72 0.27 -3.27 5.51
CA LYS A 72 0.50 -3.16 6.96
C LYS A 72 0.63 -1.70 7.41
N VAL A 73 1.35 -0.88 6.65
CA VAL A 73 1.50 0.56 6.95
C VAL A 73 0.15 1.26 6.82
N ARG A 74 -0.58 0.99 5.74
CA ARG A 74 -1.92 1.52 5.50
C ARG A 74 -2.87 1.19 6.63
N ASP A 75 -2.88 -0.06 7.10
CA ASP A 75 -3.76 -0.51 8.18
C ASP A 75 -3.38 0.12 9.51
N HIS A 76 -2.09 0.35 9.75
CA HIS A 76 -1.64 1.10 10.92
C HIS A 76 -2.14 2.55 10.88
N VAL A 77 -2.01 3.24 9.73
CA VAL A 77 -2.53 4.61 9.54
C VAL A 77 -4.05 4.64 9.72
N GLN A 78 -4.77 3.67 9.15
CA GLN A 78 -6.22 3.54 9.31
C GLN A 78 -6.60 3.37 10.79
N GLY A 79 -5.90 2.53 11.55
CA GLY A 79 -6.16 2.36 12.98
C GLY A 79 -5.93 3.65 13.79
N VAL A 80 -4.94 4.46 13.43
CA VAL A 80 -4.73 5.78 14.05
C VAL A 80 -5.91 6.70 13.74
N LEU A 81 -6.35 6.79 12.48
CA LEU A 81 -7.50 7.60 12.06
C LEU A 81 -8.79 7.20 12.80
N GLU A 82 -9.05 5.89 12.90
CA GLU A 82 -10.21 5.35 13.60
C GLU A 82 -10.19 5.68 15.10
N GLY A 83 -9.04 5.53 15.76
CA GLY A 83 -8.90 5.85 17.19
C GLY A 83 -9.16 7.34 17.49
N PHE A 84 -8.73 8.24 16.60
CA PHE A 84 -9.04 9.67 16.75
C PHE A 84 -10.53 9.98 16.52
N ALA A 85 -11.15 9.34 15.52
CA ALA A 85 -12.58 9.54 15.24
C ALA A 85 -13.47 9.02 16.39
N GLU A 86 -13.13 7.86 16.96
CA GLU A 86 -13.81 7.31 18.14
C GLU A 86 -13.67 8.24 19.34
N PHE A 87 -12.45 8.72 19.61
CA PHE A 87 -12.20 9.68 20.67
C PHE A 87 -13.02 10.97 20.52
N ASP A 88 -13.07 11.55 19.32
CA ASP A 88 -13.82 12.78 19.03
C ASP A 88 -15.32 12.58 19.29
N GLN A 89 -15.88 11.45 18.83
CA GLN A 89 -17.28 11.09 19.07
C GLN A 89 -17.57 10.92 20.56
N GLU A 90 -16.73 10.21 21.30
CA GLU A 90 -16.90 10.05 22.75
C GLU A 90 -16.81 11.38 23.51
N ALA A 91 -15.87 12.24 23.12
CA ALA A 91 -15.69 13.54 23.75
C ALA A 91 -16.91 14.45 23.52
N ALA A 92 -17.45 14.47 22.30
CA ALA A 92 -18.67 15.21 21.97
C ALA A 92 -19.87 14.75 22.81
N LEU A 93 -20.10 13.44 22.92
CA LEU A 93 -21.17 12.88 23.74
C LEU A 93 -21.02 13.22 25.24
N LYS A 94 -19.79 13.18 25.76
CA LYS A 94 -19.49 13.56 27.15
C LYS A 94 -19.73 15.04 27.41
N LEU A 95 -19.44 15.90 26.41
CA LEU A 95 -19.69 17.33 26.52
C LEU A 95 -21.19 17.64 26.50
N GLU A 96 -21.95 17.07 25.56
CA GLU A 96 -23.41 17.25 25.47
C GLU A 96 -24.13 16.76 26.74
N SER A 97 -23.70 15.62 27.30
CA SER A 97 -24.26 15.11 28.55
C SER A 97 -23.88 15.94 29.78
N SER A 98 -22.71 16.58 29.78
CA SER A 98 -22.30 17.52 30.83
C SER A 98 -23.11 18.82 30.77
N ASP A 99 -23.39 19.35 29.58
CA ASP A 99 -24.22 20.56 29.41
C ASP A 99 -25.70 20.29 29.72
N ALA A 100 -26.21 19.09 29.44
CA ALA A 100 -27.59 18.72 29.78
C ALA A 100 -27.82 18.47 31.28
N ALA A 101 -26.75 18.29 32.07
CA ALA A 101 -26.80 18.07 33.51
C ALA A 101 -26.56 19.36 34.34
N ALA A 102 -26.25 20.48 33.69
CA ALA A 102 -26.05 21.81 34.28
C ALA A 102 -27.29 22.71 34.13
#